data_AF-A0A397ULP2-F1
#
_entry.id   AF-A0A397ULP2-F1
#
_cell.length_a   1.000
_cell.length_b   1.000
_cell.length_c   1.000
_cell.angle_alpha   90.00
_cell.angle_beta   90.00
_cell.angle_gamma   90.00
#
_symmetry.space_group_name_H-M   'P 1'
#
loop_
_entity.id
_entity.type
_entity.pdbx_description
1 polymer ?
#
loop_
_entity_poly.entity_id
_entity_poly.type
_entity_poly.pdbx_seq_one_letter_code
_entity_poly.pdbx_strand_id
1 'polypeptide(L)'
;MEDQEAQIAKQLLSSGLEVSKILENFVKPVFIKHSKVQNAKLSSGKEIKKRVLDFEDMNDSWRGEVMQATSILQWCISQTKPSEIEPLLGLIIPPILSLIDDYDVKLKIRGVSILEHLLKLVGSKTFQHSGLGEVFYEALSKCLTYLDETSYVTLIRVSFSTIISLVSLIEPLEAESRYIKYEKILSDIVVKGLIFSGDKLAIRRVLLEQIPRICEELSIVTVKYLQDLIQALCTTLEILIISNNEETLGLHISAAKGLEVIITKCWPRITQHEGQILKSVANSWYHINQLEQNDIETLNEDFKKDIGLLKTTLQKICYLLKLACKNNIVFEKDIQALRSLDKMFEILLKGL
;
A
#
# COMPACT_ATOMS: atom_id res chain seq x y z
N MET A 1 -0.56 18.31 21.95
CA MET A 1 -0.90 17.11 22.75
C MET A 1 0.22 16.07 22.66
N GLU A 2 0.70 15.72 21.47
CA GLU A 2 1.90 14.87 21.30
C GLU A 2 3.14 15.41 22.03
N ASP A 3 3.36 16.74 22.06
CA ASP A 3 4.48 17.35 22.80
C ASP A 3 4.41 17.16 24.32
N GLN A 4 3.23 17.16 24.93
CA GLN A 4 3.09 17.01 26.39
C GLN A 4 3.36 15.57 26.83
N GLU A 5 2.96 14.58 26.03
CA GLU A 5 3.13 13.15 26.36
C GLU A 5 4.58 12.70 26.18
N ALA A 6 5.25 13.18 25.13
CA ALA A 6 6.70 13.01 24.96
C ALA A 6 7.49 13.72 26.08
N GLN A 7 6.97 14.85 26.58
CA GLN A 7 7.57 15.56 27.71
C GLN A 7 7.43 14.78 29.02
N ILE A 8 6.33 14.05 29.24
CA ILE A 8 6.17 13.15 30.39
C ILE A 8 7.19 12.01 30.33
N ALA A 9 7.31 11.33 29.18
CA ALA A 9 8.29 10.26 29.02
C ALA A 9 9.74 10.77 29.22
N LYS A 10 10.05 11.96 28.69
CA LYS A 10 11.33 12.64 28.90
C LYS A 10 11.56 13.02 30.36
N GLN A 11 10.54 13.48 31.07
CA GLN A 11 10.60 13.74 32.51
C GLN A 11 10.89 12.45 33.29
N LEU A 12 10.27 11.32 32.92
CA LEU A 12 10.49 10.01 33.56
C LEU A 12 11.92 9.47 33.36
N LEU A 13 12.55 9.68 32.21
CA LEU A 13 13.99 9.35 32.07
C LEU A 13 14.88 10.36 32.78
N SER A 14 14.50 11.65 32.83
CA SER A 14 15.27 12.66 33.58
C SER A 14 15.26 12.41 35.09
N SER A 15 14.27 11.67 35.60
CA SER A 15 14.23 11.17 36.98
C SER A 15 14.98 9.84 37.16
N GLY A 16 15.66 9.34 36.12
CA GLY A 16 16.55 8.17 36.19
C GLY A 16 15.85 6.82 36.03
N LEU A 17 14.59 6.75 35.57
CA LEU A 17 13.99 5.46 35.24
C LEU A 17 14.67 4.83 34.01
N GLU A 18 14.72 3.50 33.97
CA GLU A 18 15.12 2.76 32.78
C GLU A 18 13.92 2.55 31.85
N VAL A 19 14.14 2.45 30.54
CA VAL A 19 13.08 2.23 29.54
C VAL A 19 12.22 1.00 29.87
N SER A 20 12.83 -0.09 30.35
CA SER A 20 12.12 -1.30 30.78
C SER A 20 11.08 -1.00 31.87
N LYS A 21 11.43 -0.20 32.88
CA LYS A 21 10.53 0.19 33.97
C LYS A 21 9.41 1.12 33.48
N ILE A 22 9.69 1.97 32.49
CA ILE A 22 8.66 2.83 31.89
C ILE A 22 7.62 1.96 31.16
N LEU A 23 8.09 1.03 30.31
CA LEU A 23 7.20 0.11 29.58
C LEU A 23 6.38 -0.75 30.54
N GLU A 24 6.99 -1.28 31.59
CA GLU A 24 6.32 -2.17 32.55
C GLU A 24 5.29 -1.44 33.43
N ASN A 25 5.57 -0.22 33.87
CA ASN A 25 4.72 0.49 34.82
C ASN A 25 3.66 1.40 34.15
N PHE A 26 3.94 1.92 32.95
CA PHE A 26 3.07 2.93 32.32
C PHE A 26 2.40 2.44 31.02
N VAL A 27 3.02 1.51 30.29
CA VAL A 27 2.46 1.03 29.00
C VAL A 27 1.70 -0.28 29.21
N LYS A 28 2.35 -1.31 29.77
CA LYS A 28 1.78 -2.65 29.94
C LYS A 28 0.43 -2.67 30.66
N PRO A 29 0.20 -1.94 31.78
CA PRO A 29 -1.08 -1.99 32.49
C PRO A 29 -2.24 -1.45 31.65
N VAL A 30 -1.99 -0.39 30.87
CA VAL A 30 -2.99 0.23 29.99
C VAL A 30 -3.44 -0.76 28.91
N PHE A 31 -2.50 -1.45 28.25
CA PHE A 31 -2.82 -2.41 27.20
C PHE A 31 -3.47 -3.72 27.72
N ILE A 32 -3.15 -4.14 28.95
CA ILE A 32 -3.85 -5.25 29.61
C ILE A 32 -5.32 -4.88 29.91
N LYS A 33 -5.57 -3.65 30.39
CA LYS A 33 -6.93 -3.14 30.62
C LYS A 33 -7.69 -3.02 29.30
N HIS A 34 -7.04 -2.47 28.28
CA HIS A 34 -7.61 -2.20 26.97
C HIS A 34 -8.03 -3.47 26.21
N SER A 35 -7.17 -4.49 26.15
CA SER A 35 -7.49 -5.77 25.50
C SER A 35 -8.75 -6.43 26.08
N LYS A 36 -8.98 -6.33 27.40
CA LYS A 36 -10.21 -6.81 28.05
C LYS A 36 -11.44 -6.04 27.58
N VAL A 37 -11.33 -4.72 27.42
CA VAL A 37 -12.43 -3.85 26.94
C VAL A 37 -12.78 -4.16 25.48
N GLN A 38 -11.76 -4.35 24.63
CA GLN A 38 -11.99 -4.74 23.23
C GLN A 38 -12.73 -6.08 23.14
N ASN A 39 -12.27 -7.12 23.84
CA ASN A 39 -12.91 -8.44 23.81
C ASN A 39 -14.36 -8.44 24.31
N ALA A 40 -14.69 -7.56 25.28
CA ALA A 40 -16.07 -7.38 25.74
C ALA A 40 -16.97 -6.73 24.67
N LYS A 41 -16.44 -5.81 23.87
CA LYS A 41 -17.19 -5.17 22.77
C LYS A 41 -17.44 -6.12 21.60
N LEU A 42 -16.46 -6.97 21.26
CA LEU A 42 -16.62 -7.96 20.18
C LEU A 42 -17.61 -9.09 20.53
N SER A 43 -17.73 -9.47 21.80
CA SER A 43 -18.60 -10.57 22.25
C SER A 43 -20.08 -10.18 22.40
N SER A 44 -20.42 -8.89 22.40
CA SER A 44 -21.82 -8.41 22.54
C SER A 44 -22.61 -8.42 21.22
N GLY A 45 -22.30 -9.35 20.31
CA GLY A 45 -22.86 -9.49 18.96
C GLY A 45 -24.34 -9.91 18.89
N LYS A 46 -25.25 -9.07 19.39
CA LYS A 46 -26.66 -9.07 18.96
C LYS A 46 -26.97 -7.77 18.24
N GLU A 47 -27.51 -7.91 17.03
CA GLU A 47 -28.01 -6.87 16.14
C GLU A 47 -28.44 -5.59 16.88
N ILE A 48 -27.64 -4.55 16.76
CA ILE A 48 -28.05 -3.21 17.16
C ILE A 48 -29.03 -2.73 16.09
N LYS A 49 -30.31 -3.06 16.27
CA LYS A 49 -31.39 -2.17 15.80
C LYS A 49 -30.98 -0.79 16.27
N LYS A 50 -30.91 0.19 15.34
CA LYS A 50 -30.75 1.62 15.60
C LYS A 50 -31.68 2.06 16.74
N ARG A 51 -31.23 1.90 17.99
CA ARG A 51 -31.65 2.73 19.09
C ARG A 51 -30.60 3.81 19.13
N VAL A 52 -31.05 5.01 18.81
CA VAL A 52 -30.43 6.24 19.27
C VAL A 52 -30.35 6.10 20.79
N LEU A 53 -29.24 5.53 21.26
CA LEU A 53 -28.82 5.47 22.64
C LEU A 53 -27.78 6.56 22.76
N ASP A 54 -28.04 7.51 23.64
CA ASP A 54 -27.24 8.70 23.89
C ASP A 54 -25.74 8.38 23.94
N PHE A 55 -25.02 8.83 22.91
CA PHE A 55 -23.61 8.53 22.63
C PHE A 55 -22.63 9.51 23.31
N GLU A 56 -23.04 10.19 24.39
CA GLU A 56 -22.23 11.25 25.01
C GLU A 56 -21.74 10.95 26.43
N ASP A 57 -22.23 9.92 27.13
CA ASP A 57 -21.99 9.77 28.59
C ASP A 57 -21.26 8.49 29.05
N MET A 58 -20.46 7.84 28.20
CA MET A 58 -19.43 6.87 28.64
C MET A 58 -18.02 7.29 28.20
N ASN A 59 -17.57 8.38 28.80
CA ASN A 59 -16.17 8.78 29.08
C ASN A 59 -15.09 8.18 28.13
N ASP A 60 -14.63 8.98 27.16
CA ASP A 60 -13.47 8.75 26.29
C ASP A 60 -12.11 8.60 27.04
N SER A 61 -12.14 8.56 28.38
CA SER A 61 -10.97 8.45 29.27
C SER A 61 -10.04 7.29 28.90
N TRP A 62 -10.56 6.11 28.54
CA TRP A 62 -9.73 4.97 28.16
C TRP A 62 -9.01 5.18 26.82
N ARG A 63 -9.62 5.94 25.88
CA ARG A 63 -8.96 6.29 24.62
C ARG A 63 -7.79 7.24 24.88
N GLY A 64 -8.00 8.23 25.77
CA GLY A 64 -6.94 9.12 26.22
C GLY A 64 -5.77 8.36 26.84
N GLU A 65 -6.06 7.42 27.76
CA GLU A 65 -5.04 6.55 28.37
C GLU A 65 -4.27 5.73 27.32
N VAL A 66 -4.97 5.10 26.37
CA VAL A 66 -4.33 4.29 25.30
C VAL A 66 -3.52 5.15 24.36
N MET A 67 -4.00 6.33 23.98
CA MET A 67 -3.25 7.26 23.14
C MET A 67 -1.97 7.73 23.83
N GLN A 68 -2.04 8.11 25.11
CA GLN A 68 -0.87 8.49 25.88
C GLN A 68 0.12 7.33 26.02
N ALA A 69 -0.35 6.13 26.34
CA ALA A 69 0.50 4.94 26.43
C ALA A 69 1.15 4.60 25.07
N THR A 70 0.45 4.86 23.96
CA THR A 70 0.99 4.70 22.59
C THR A 70 2.12 5.68 22.32
N SER A 71 1.96 6.96 22.71
CA SER A 71 3.01 7.98 22.58
C SER A 71 4.24 7.63 23.42
N ILE A 72 4.04 7.18 24.66
CA ILE A 72 5.14 6.73 25.55
C ILE A 72 5.86 5.52 24.92
N LEU A 73 5.11 4.54 24.41
CA LEU A 73 5.67 3.37 23.72
C LEU A 73 6.54 3.77 22.52
N GLN A 74 6.01 4.63 21.64
CA GLN A 74 6.75 5.12 20.48
C GLN A 74 8.04 5.84 20.90
N TRP A 75 7.96 6.68 21.93
CA TRP A 75 9.12 7.39 22.43
C TRP A 75 10.16 6.45 23.04
N CYS A 76 9.75 5.46 23.85
CA CYS A 76 10.65 4.45 24.39
C CYS A 76 11.43 3.72 23.30
N ILE A 77 10.74 3.32 22.21
CA ILE A 77 11.38 2.69 21.05
C ILE A 77 12.39 3.65 20.39
N SER A 78 12.04 4.93 20.25
CA SER A 78 12.91 5.94 19.63
C SER A 78 14.22 6.21 20.40
N GLN A 79 14.21 5.99 21.73
CA GLN A 79 15.37 6.20 22.60
C GLN A 79 16.21 4.93 22.80
N THR A 80 15.73 3.77 22.32
CA THR A 80 16.40 2.49 22.53
C THR A 80 17.38 2.20 21.39
N LYS A 81 18.60 1.78 21.74
CA LYS A 81 19.59 1.37 20.74
C LYS A 81 19.27 -0.02 20.18
N PRO A 82 19.69 -0.35 18.94
CA PRO A 82 19.50 -1.69 18.37
C PRO A 82 20.03 -2.85 19.25
N SER A 83 21.12 -2.63 20.01
CA SER A 83 21.69 -3.63 20.92
C SER A 83 20.85 -3.89 22.19
N GLU A 84 19.91 -3.00 22.50
CA GLU A 84 19.14 -3.00 23.75
C GLU A 84 17.66 -3.34 23.51
N ILE A 85 17.22 -3.50 22.26
CA ILE A 85 15.81 -3.67 21.91
C ILE A 85 15.30 -5.10 22.18
N GLU A 86 16.14 -6.12 21.98
CA GLU A 86 15.71 -7.53 22.06
C GLU A 86 15.10 -7.91 23.42
N PRO A 87 15.71 -7.55 24.57
CA PRO A 87 15.13 -7.84 25.89
C PRO A 87 13.78 -7.14 26.14
N LEU A 88 13.51 -6.03 25.44
CA LEU A 88 12.30 -5.24 25.61
C LEU A 88 11.14 -5.73 24.73
N LEU A 89 11.39 -6.63 23.77
CA LEU A 89 10.37 -7.09 22.82
C LEU A 89 9.14 -7.70 23.49
N GLY A 90 9.33 -8.42 24.61
CA GLY A 90 8.22 -8.98 25.38
C GLY A 90 7.26 -7.94 25.98
N LEU A 91 7.71 -6.70 26.14
CA LEU A 91 6.90 -5.56 26.61
C LEU A 91 6.38 -4.70 25.45
N ILE A 92 7.08 -4.68 24.30
CA ILE A 92 6.78 -3.83 23.14
C ILE A 92 5.76 -4.48 22.20
N ILE A 93 5.91 -5.78 21.93
CA ILE A 93 5.13 -6.48 20.90
C ILE A 93 3.63 -6.57 21.26
N PRO A 94 3.22 -6.96 22.48
CA PRO A 94 1.81 -7.08 22.80
C PRO A 94 1.03 -5.76 22.66
N PRO A 95 1.55 -4.59 23.09
CA PRO A 95 0.95 -3.29 22.78
C PRO A 95 0.80 -2.99 21.29
N ILE A 96 1.84 -3.24 20.47
CA ILE A 96 1.77 -3.01 19.01
C ILE A 96 0.68 -3.87 18.38
N LEU A 97 0.62 -5.16 18.70
CA LEU A 97 -0.43 -6.05 18.19
C LEU A 97 -1.81 -5.59 18.64
N SER A 98 -1.96 -5.19 19.91
CA SER A 98 -3.23 -4.66 20.44
C SER A 98 -3.71 -3.40 19.71
N LEU A 99 -2.78 -2.55 19.24
CA LEU A 99 -3.10 -1.37 18.44
C LEU A 99 -3.51 -1.75 17.01
N ILE A 100 -2.79 -2.69 16.38
CA ILE A 100 -3.09 -3.16 15.01
C ILE A 100 -4.45 -3.89 14.97
N ASP A 101 -4.78 -4.64 16.02
CA ASP A 101 -6.05 -5.36 16.14
C ASP A 101 -7.22 -4.48 16.62
N ASP A 102 -6.98 -3.21 16.97
CA ASP A 102 -8.02 -2.30 17.46
C ASP A 102 -9.13 -2.05 16.42
N TYR A 103 -10.34 -1.72 16.86
CA TYR A 103 -11.43 -1.34 15.95
C TYR A 103 -11.29 0.10 15.42
N ASP A 104 -10.58 0.97 16.14
CA ASP A 104 -10.28 2.36 15.75
C ASP A 104 -9.12 2.41 14.75
N VAL A 105 -9.43 2.88 13.55
CA VAL A 105 -8.48 3.04 12.44
C VAL A 105 -7.27 3.88 12.83
N LYS A 106 -7.46 4.91 13.66
CA LYS A 106 -6.36 5.80 14.09
C LYS A 106 -5.34 5.04 14.95
N LEU A 107 -5.82 4.16 15.82
CA LEU A 107 -4.97 3.30 16.64
C LEU A 107 -4.27 2.23 15.78
N LYS A 108 -4.98 1.64 14.80
CA LYS A 108 -4.37 0.74 13.82
C LYS A 108 -3.21 1.41 13.09
N ILE A 109 -3.43 2.60 12.53
CA ILE A 109 -2.39 3.36 11.81
C ILE A 109 -1.18 3.61 12.73
N ARG A 110 -1.40 4.06 13.97
CA ARG A 110 -0.30 4.25 14.93
C ARG A 110 0.44 2.95 15.24
N GLY A 111 -0.27 1.85 15.44
CA GLY A 111 0.33 0.53 15.67
C GLY A 111 1.24 0.10 14.52
N VAL A 112 0.75 0.23 13.28
CA VAL A 112 1.53 -0.10 12.07
C VAL A 112 2.75 0.83 11.94
N SER A 113 2.59 2.13 12.16
CA SER A 113 3.71 3.09 12.12
C SER A 113 4.77 2.78 13.18
N ILE A 114 4.38 2.41 14.40
CA ILE A 114 5.33 2.01 15.46
C ILE A 114 6.04 0.72 15.07
N LEU A 115 5.34 -0.25 14.50
CA LEU A 115 5.95 -1.47 13.96
C LEU A 115 7.00 -1.15 12.90
N GLU A 116 6.70 -0.28 11.95
CA GLU A 116 7.65 0.13 10.90
C GLU A 116 8.94 0.72 11.48
N HIS A 117 8.86 1.48 12.59
CA HIS A 117 10.03 1.97 13.30
C HIS A 117 10.78 0.86 14.04
N LEU A 118 10.05 -0.06 14.70
CA LEU A 118 10.64 -1.20 15.39
C LEU A 118 11.44 -2.10 14.41
N LEU A 119 10.91 -2.36 13.21
CA LEU A 119 11.57 -3.20 12.20
C LEU A 119 12.93 -2.63 11.75
N LYS A 120 13.17 -1.33 11.90
CA LYS A 120 14.47 -0.70 11.60
C LYS A 120 15.51 -0.90 12.70
N LEU A 121 15.06 -1.20 13.93
CA LEU A 121 15.93 -1.37 15.10
C LEU A 121 16.27 -2.84 15.38
N VAL A 122 15.39 -3.75 15.01
CA VAL A 122 15.53 -5.18 15.31
C VAL A 122 16.27 -5.90 14.17
N GLY A 123 17.21 -6.77 14.52
CA GLY A 123 17.93 -7.59 13.55
C GLY A 123 17.04 -8.71 12.96
N SER A 124 17.36 -9.14 11.74
CA SER A 124 16.62 -10.23 11.05
C SER A 124 16.56 -11.53 11.86
N LYS A 125 17.65 -11.87 12.57
CA LYS A 125 17.76 -13.10 13.38
C LYS A 125 16.71 -13.20 14.49
N THR A 126 16.32 -12.07 15.07
CA THR A 126 15.38 -11.99 16.19
C THR A 126 13.96 -12.39 15.76
N PHE A 127 13.55 -12.02 14.55
CA PHE A 127 12.23 -12.37 14.01
C PHE A 127 12.17 -13.78 13.40
N GLN A 128 13.28 -14.29 12.87
CA GLN A 128 13.34 -15.61 12.21
C GLN A 128 13.06 -16.79 13.16
N HIS A 129 13.44 -16.68 14.44
CA HIS A 129 13.37 -17.80 15.39
C HIS A 129 12.21 -17.71 16.38
N SER A 130 11.50 -16.59 16.42
CA SER A 130 10.51 -16.27 17.46
C SER A 130 9.06 -16.48 17.02
N GLY A 131 8.80 -16.78 15.74
CA GLY A 131 7.45 -16.85 15.17
C GLY A 131 6.75 -15.48 15.04
N LEU A 132 7.36 -14.41 15.54
CA LEU A 132 6.82 -13.06 15.53
C LEU A 132 6.64 -12.50 14.11
N GLY A 133 7.48 -12.92 13.16
CA GLY A 133 7.36 -12.54 11.77
C GLY A 133 6.02 -12.98 11.15
N GLU A 134 5.57 -14.19 11.46
CA GLU A 134 4.26 -14.69 11.00
C GLU A 134 3.10 -13.93 11.63
N VAL A 135 3.17 -13.69 12.94
CA VAL A 135 2.12 -12.97 13.68
C VAL A 135 1.92 -11.56 13.11
N PHE A 136 3.02 -10.82 12.89
CA PHE A 136 2.91 -9.50 12.28
C PHE A 136 2.51 -9.54 10.82
N TYR A 137 2.96 -10.55 10.06
CA TYR A 137 2.53 -10.73 8.67
C TYR A 137 1.02 -10.91 8.59
N GLU A 138 0.43 -11.79 9.41
CA GLU A 138 -1.01 -12.00 9.47
C GLU A 138 -1.79 -10.75 9.91
N ALA A 139 -1.30 -10.05 10.93
CA ALA A 139 -1.92 -8.82 11.42
C ALA A 139 -1.93 -7.73 10.33
N LEU A 140 -0.82 -7.54 9.62
CA LEU A 140 -0.73 -6.58 8.51
C LEU A 140 -1.56 -7.01 7.30
N SER A 141 -1.61 -8.31 6.99
CA SER A 141 -2.48 -8.84 5.93
C SER A 141 -3.96 -8.51 6.21
N LYS A 142 -4.43 -8.61 7.47
CA LYS A 142 -5.79 -8.18 7.85
C LYS A 142 -6.00 -6.67 7.66
N CYS A 143 -5.02 -5.83 7.98
CA CYS A 143 -5.14 -4.39 7.72
C CYS A 143 -5.31 -4.05 6.24
N LEU A 144 -4.76 -4.89 5.35
CA LEU A 144 -4.85 -4.72 3.91
C LEU A 144 -6.19 -5.18 3.31
N THR A 145 -7.04 -5.89 4.07
CA THR A 145 -8.37 -6.31 3.58
C THR A 145 -9.46 -5.25 3.78
N TYR A 146 -9.16 -4.11 4.40
CA TYR A 146 -10.10 -3.00 4.60
C TYR A 146 -10.32 -2.20 3.30
N LEU A 147 -10.69 -2.87 2.22
CA LEU A 147 -10.83 -2.30 0.87
C LEU A 147 -12.23 -1.69 0.62
N ASP A 148 -13.10 -1.71 1.63
CA ASP A 148 -14.49 -1.31 1.46
C ASP A 148 -14.75 0.18 1.65
N GLU A 149 -13.92 0.89 2.41
CA GLU A 149 -14.11 2.32 2.66
C GLU A 149 -12.83 3.11 2.39
N THR A 150 -12.98 4.27 1.74
CA THR A 150 -11.86 5.16 1.41
C THR A 150 -11.19 5.77 2.64
N SER A 151 -11.88 5.79 3.78
CA SER A 151 -11.36 6.18 5.10
C SER A 151 -10.13 5.34 5.52
N TYR A 152 -9.99 4.11 5.04
CA TYR A 152 -8.87 3.21 5.35
C TYR A 152 -7.67 3.36 4.41
N VAL A 153 -7.70 4.24 3.41
CA VAL A 153 -6.60 4.41 2.44
C VAL A 153 -5.25 4.62 3.13
N THR A 154 -5.20 5.45 4.17
CA THR A 154 -3.97 5.67 4.95
C THR A 154 -3.49 4.40 5.64
N LEU A 155 -4.41 3.63 6.25
CA LEU A 155 -4.08 2.34 6.87
C LEU A 155 -3.49 1.37 5.85
N ILE A 156 -4.12 1.24 4.68
CA ILE A 156 -3.67 0.34 3.62
C ILE A 156 -2.27 0.72 3.15
N ARG A 157 -2.02 2.02 2.90
CA ARG A 157 -0.70 2.53 2.46
C ARG A 157 0.41 2.20 3.45
N VAL A 158 0.22 2.53 4.72
CA VAL A 158 1.24 2.29 5.76
C VAL A 158 1.41 0.77 5.98
N SER A 159 0.33 -0.01 5.88
CA SER A 159 0.39 -1.48 6.00
C SER A 159 1.16 -2.13 4.86
N PHE A 160 1.01 -1.66 3.61
CA PHE A 160 1.82 -2.15 2.48
C PHE A 160 3.30 -1.81 2.67
N SER A 161 3.64 -0.57 3.03
CA SER A 161 5.05 -0.21 3.31
C SER A 161 5.67 -1.13 4.37
N THR A 162 4.91 -1.35 5.45
CA THR A 162 5.38 -2.12 6.61
C THR A 162 5.46 -3.61 6.32
N ILE A 163 4.46 -4.22 5.68
CA ILE A 163 4.49 -5.67 5.37
C ILE A 163 5.61 -6.01 4.41
N ILE A 164 5.89 -5.15 3.42
CA ILE A 164 6.98 -5.40 2.49
C ILE A 164 8.34 -5.26 3.19
N SER A 165 8.47 -4.30 4.10
CA SER A 165 9.66 -4.13 4.94
C SER A 165 9.86 -5.34 5.87
N LEU A 166 8.77 -5.86 6.46
CA LEU A 166 8.77 -7.06 7.29
C LEU A 166 9.24 -8.28 6.50
N VAL A 167 8.60 -8.57 5.36
CA VAL A 167 8.99 -9.71 4.49
C VAL A 167 10.46 -9.58 4.09
N SER A 168 10.90 -8.36 3.75
CA SER A 168 12.29 -8.11 3.37
C SER A 168 13.29 -8.34 4.51
N LEU A 169 12.87 -8.12 5.75
CA LEU A 169 13.71 -8.31 6.94
C LEU A 169 13.80 -9.79 7.36
N ILE A 170 12.67 -10.51 7.31
CA ILE A 170 12.59 -11.87 7.85
C ILE A 170 12.95 -12.93 6.81
N GLU A 171 12.66 -12.68 5.53
CA GLU A 171 12.91 -13.64 4.44
C GLU A 171 14.12 -13.25 3.59
N PRO A 172 15.16 -14.10 3.51
CA PRO A 172 16.27 -13.91 2.58
C PRO A 172 15.81 -13.78 1.13
N LEU A 173 16.61 -13.08 0.31
CA LEU A 173 16.38 -13.04 -1.14
C LEU A 173 16.35 -14.46 -1.71
N GLU A 174 15.47 -14.68 -2.68
CA GLU A 174 15.28 -15.97 -3.37
C GLU A 174 14.79 -17.14 -2.49
N ALA A 175 14.44 -16.90 -1.22
CA ALA A 175 13.84 -17.92 -0.37
C ALA A 175 12.41 -18.27 -0.85
N GLU A 176 12.06 -19.55 -0.84
CA GLU A 176 10.72 -20.03 -1.20
C GLU A 176 9.61 -19.36 -0.36
N SER A 177 9.84 -19.23 0.94
CA SER A 177 8.97 -18.53 1.88
C SER A 177 8.71 -17.07 1.49
N ARG A 178 9.73 -16.37 0.97
CA ARG A 178 9.60 -15.00 0.44
C ARG A 178 8.62 -14.95 -0.72
N TYR A 179 8.78 -15.85 -1.69
CA TYR A 179 7.89 -15.93 -2.84
C TYR A 179 6.45 -16.23 -2.44
N ILE A 180 6.24 -17.19 -1.54
CA ILE A 180 4.91 -17.53 -1.03
C ILE A 180 4.24 -16.33 -0.37
N LYS A 181 4.98 -15.55 0.42
CA LYS A 181 4.44 -14.35 1.09
C LYS A 181 4.08 -13.24 0.09
N TYR A 182 4.93 -12.96 -0.89
CA TYR A 182 4.60 -11.98 -1.92
C TYR A 182 3.48 -12.45 -2.85
N GLU A 183 3.42 -13.74 -3.17
CA GLU A 183 2.37 -14.32 -3.99
C GLU A 183 1.02 -14.21 -3.29
N LYS A 184 0.95 -14.46 -1.98
CA LYS A 184 -0.26 -14.22 -1.18
C LYS A 184 -0.65 -12.75 -1.17
N ILE A 185 0.29 -11.82 -1.01
CA ILE A 185 -0.01 -10.38 -1.08
C ILE A 185 -0.55 -10.01 -2.47
N LEU A 186 0.06 -10.51 -3.54
CA LEU A 186 -0.40 -10.25 -4.90
C LEU A 186 -1.82 -10.82 -5.12
N SER A 187 -2.01 -12.11 -4.85
CA SER A 187 -3.24 -12.83 -5.18
C SER A 187 -4.41 -12.43 -4.27
N ASP A 188 -4.23 -12.49 -2.95
CA ASP A 188 -5.32 -12.33 -1.99
C ASP A 188 -5.71 -10.87 -1.75
N ILE A 189 -4.77 -9.94 -1.96
CA ILE A 189 -4.98 -8.52 -1.64
C ILE A 189 -5.01 -7.69 -2.91
N VAL A 190 -3.95 -7.70 -3.73
CA VAL A 190 -3.85 -6.80 -4.89
C VAL A 190 -4.82 -7.21 -6.00
N VAL A 191 -4.77 -8.45 -6.48
CA VAL A 191 -5.60 -8.94 -7.58
C VAL A 191 -7.07 -8.95 -7.17
N LYS A 192 -7.43 -9.61 -6.06
CA LYS A 192 -8.80 -9.59 -5.53
C LYS A 192 -9.28 -8.16 -5.27
N GLY A 193 -8.44 -7.33 -4.66
CA GLY A 193 -8.76 -5.93 -4.41
C GLY A 193 -9.09 -5.16 -5.69
N LEU A 194 -8.31 -5.33 -6.76
CA LEU A 194 -8.56 -4.66 -8.05
C LEU A 194 -9.83 -5.15 -8.76
N ILE A 195 -10.22 -6.41 -8.52
CA ILE A 195 -11.45 -7.00 -9.04
C ILE A 195 -12.67 -6.50 -8.26
N PHE A 196 -12.58 -6.40 -6.92
CA PHE A 196 -13.73 -6.13 -6.05
C PHE A 196 -13.84 -4.70 -5.54
N SER A 197 -12.82 -3.84 -5.68
CA SER A 197 -12.87 -2.46 -5.15
C SER A 197 -13.93 -1.58 -5.79
N GLY A 198 -14.48 -1.96 -6.95
CA GLY A 198 -15.41 -1.14 -7.73
C GLY A 198 -14.82 0.22 -8.08
N ASP A 199 -15.63 1.27 -7.99
CA ASP A 199 -15.28 2.65 -8.38
C ASP A 199 -14.48 3.43 -7.32
N LYS A 200 -13.93 2.75 -6.30
CA LYS A 200 -13.13 3.38 -5.24
C LYS A 200 -11.73 3.71 -5.75
N LEU A 201 -11.61 4.79 -6.52
CA LEU A 201 -10.40 5.22 -7.22
C LEU A 201 -9.17 5.34 -6.29
N ALA A 202 -9.35 5.90 -5.10
CA ALA A 202 -8.26 6.04 -4.12
C ALA A 202 -7.68 4.69 -3.68
N ILE A 203 -8.53 3.68 -3.45
CA ILE A 203 -8.10 2.32 -3.07
C ILE A 203 -7.43 1.65 -4.26
N ARG A 204 -8.06 1.73 -5.44
CA ARG A 204 -7.50 1.20 -6.69
C ARG A 204 -6.09 1.74 -6.93
N ARG A 205 -5.89 3.05 -6.74
CA ARG A 205 -4.57 3.69 -6.87
C ARG A 205 -3.54 3.07 -5.94
N VAL A 206 -3.87 2.89 -4.65
CA VAL A 206 -2.95 2.26 -3.68
C VAL A 206 -2.54 0.85 -4.11
N LEU A 207 -3.51 0.05 -4.58
CA LEU A 207 -3.25 -1.33 -5.03
C LEU A 207 -2.36 -1.35 -6.28
N LEU A 208 -2.64 -0.50 -7.25
CA LEU A 208 -1.85 -0.38 -8.49
C LEU A 208 -0.40 0.03 -8.21
N GLU A 209 -0.18 0.94 -7.26
CA GLU A 209 1.16 1.37 -6.85
C GLU A 209 2.02 0.22 -6.31
N GLN A 210 1.41 -0.88 -5.82
CA GLN A 210 2.15 -2.03 -5.31
C GLN A 210 2.58 -3.02 -6.40
N ILE A 211 1.92 -3.02 -7.56
CA ILE A 211 2.15 -3.98 -8.64
C ILE A 211 3.63 -4.01 -9.06
N PRO A 212 4.29 -2.87 -9.39
CA PRO A 212 5.68 -2.89 -9.85
C PRO A 212 6.60 -3.63 -8.88
N ARG A 213 6.56 -3.27 -7.59
CA ARG A 213 7.45 -3.83 -6.56
C ARG A 213 7.19 -5.31 -6.32
N ILE A 214 5.92 -5.72 -6.22
CA ILE A 214 5.58 -7.13 -5.96
C ILE A 214 5.93 -8.01 -7.19
N CYS A 215 5.69 -7.51 -8.41
CA CYS A 215 6.01 -8.25 -9.63
C CYS A 215 7.53 -8.35 -9.86
N GLU A 216 8.32 -7.39 -9.40
CA GLU A 216 9.79 -7.49 -9.40
C GLU A 216 10.26 -8.66 -8.52
N GLU A 217 9.70 -8.78 -7.31
CA GLU A 217 9.99 -9.88 -6.38
C GLU A 217 9.53 -11.23 -6.94
N LEU A 218 8.33 -11.32 -7.53
CA LEU A 218 7.79 -12.59 -8.04
C LEU A 218 8.33 -13.00 -9.41
N SER A 219 8.85 -12.05 -10.20
CA SER A 219 9.40 -12.30 -11.54
C SER A 219 8.45 -13.17 -12.40
N ILE A 220 8.89 -14.34 -12.88
CA ILE A 220 8.12 -15.21 -13.78
C ILE A 220 6.81 -15.74 -13.15
N VAL A 221 6.72 -15.81 -11.81
CA VAL A 221 5.51 -16.26 -11.10
C VAL A 221 4.32 -15.34 -11.37
N THR A 222 4.59 -14.07 -11.69
CA THR A 222 3.58 -13.07 -12.09
C THR A 222 2.70 -13.53 -13.25
N VAL A 223 3.21 -14.41 -14.14
CA VAL A 223 2.46 -14.93 -15.30
C VAL A 223 1.14 -15.61 -14.90
N LYS A 224 1.06 -16.20 -13.69
CA LYS A 224 -0.17 -16.83 -13.18
C LYS A 224 -1.36 -15.86 -13.07
N TYR A 225 -1.06 -14.58 -12.84
CA TYR A 225 -2.03 -13.51 -12.59
C TYR A 225 -2.13 -12.54 -13.77
N LEU A 226 -1.49 -12.86 -14.90
CA LEU A 226 -1.29 -11.95 -16.02
C LEU A 226 -2.61 -11.39 -16.58
N GLN A 227 -3.60 -12.26 -16.77
CA GLN A 227 -4.89 -11.87 -17.33
C GLN A 227 -5.60 -10.84 -16.44
N ASP A 228 -5.71 -11.11 -15.13
CA ASP A 228 -6.39 -10.22 -14.19
C ASP A 228 -5.65 -8.88 -14.03
N LEU A 229 -4.31 -8.94 -13.97
CA LEU A 229 -3.49 -7.73 -13.85
C LEU A 229 -3.59 -6.86 -15.12
N ILE A 230 -3.49 -7.45 -16.32
CA ILE A 230 -3.65 -6.72 -17.57
C ILE A 230 -5.05 -6.11 -17.65
N GLN A 231 -6.10 -6.88 -17.33
CA GLN A 231 -7.47 -6.38 -17.33
C GLN A 231 -7.60 -5.17 -16.39
N ALA A 232 -7.09 -5.25 -15.16
CA ALA A 232 -7.14 -4.16 -14.20
C ALA A 232 -6.34 -2.92 -14.65
N LEU A 233 -5.13 -3.11 -15.18
CA LEU A 233 -4.27 -2.01 -15.62
C LEU A 233 -4.84 -1.31 -16.85
N CYS A 234 -5.25 -2.07 -17.87
CA CYS A 234 -5.81 -1.54 -19.09
C CYS A 234 -7.14 -0.81 -18.84
N THR A 235 -8.04 -1.37 -18.04
CA THR A 235 -9.29 -0.66 -17.67
C THR A 235 -9.03 0.64 -16.91
N THR A 236 -7.96 0.69 -16.11
CA THR A 236 -7.56 1.94 -15.43
C THR A 236 -7.10 3.00 -16.41
N LEU A 237 -6.35 2.62 -17.45
CA LEU A 237 -5.90 3.56 -18.49
C LEU A 237 -7.03 4.07 -19.40
N GLU A 238 -8.20 3.44 -19.35
CA GLU A 238 -9.41 3.88 -20.06
C GLU A 238 -10.30 4.81 -19.22
N ILE A 239 -9.95 5.08 -17.95
CA ILE A 239 -10.68 6.04 -17.11
C ILE A 239 -10.48 7.46 -17.66
N LEU A 240 -11.51 8.31 -17.54
CA LEU A 240 -11.40 9.72 -17.91
C LEU A 240 -10.44 10.46 -16.97
N ILE A 241 -9.47 11.15 -17.54
CA ILE A 241 -8.58 12.04 -16.80
C ILE A 241 -9.29 13.39 -16.64
N ILE A 242 -9.41 13.86 -15.40
CA ILE A 242 -10.06 15.13 -15.08
C ILE A 242 -8.99 16.20 -14.82
N SER A 243 -9.16 17.39 -15.40
CA SER A 243 -8.23 18.51 -15.27
C SER A 243 -7.97 18.86 -13.80
N ASN A 244 -6.69 18.98 -13.43
CA ASN A 244 -6.23 19.23 -12.06
C ASN A 244 -6.70 18.19 -11.01
N ASN A 245 -7.12 16.99 -11.42
CA ASN A 245 -7.42 15.89 -10.51
C ASN A 245 -6.25 14.90 -10.42
N GLU A 246 -5.42 15.10 -9.40
CA GLU A 246 -4.23 14.28 -9.11
C GLU A 246 -4.55 12.79 -8.87
N GLU A 247 -5.77 12.46 -8.43
CA GLU A 247 -6.16 11.05 -8.23
C GLU A 247 -6.27 10.32 -9.55
N THR A 248 -6.98 10.90 -10.53
CA THR A 248 -7.16 10.30 -11.85
C THR A 248 -5.85 10.22 -12.62
N LEU A 249 -5.02 11.27 -12.60
CA LEU A 249 -3.72 11.23 -13.27
C LEU A 249 -2.78 10.22 -12.60
N GLY A 250 -2.77 10.19 -11.26
CA GLY A 250 -2.01 9.22 -10.48
C GLY A 250 -2.40 7.77 -10.78
N LEU A 251 -3.69 7.48 -11.01
CA LEU A 251 -4.15 6.16 -11.45
C LEU A 251 -3.51 5.73 -12.76
N HIS A 252 -3.50 6.61 -13.77
CA HIS A 252 -2.91 6.31 -15.06
C HIS A 252 -1.40 6.10 -14.96
N ILE A 253 -0.70 6.92 -14.16
CA ILE A 253 0.74 6.75 -13.92
C ILE A 253 1.04 5.41 -13.26
N SER A 254 0.29 5.04 -12.23
CA SER A 254 0.46 3.76 -11.53
C SER A 254 0.14 2.58 -12.44
N ALA A 255 -0.91 2.68 -13.27
CA ALA A 255 -1.25 1.63 -14.24
C ALA A 255 -0.18 1.49 -15.33
N ALA A 256 0.33 2.60 -15.87
CA ALA A 256 1.38 2.60 -16.87
C ALA A 256 2.68 1.96 -16.33
N LYS A 257 3.11 2.34 -15.10
CA LYS A 257 4.26 1.71 -14.44
C LYS A 257 4.06 0.22 -14.19
N GLY A 258 2.84 -0.20 -13.81
CA GLY A 258 2.49 -1.60 -13.67
C GLY A 258 2.64 -2.38 -14.98
N LEU A 259 2.10 -1.84 -16.08
CA LEU A 259 2.23 -2.46 -17.41
C LEU A 259 3.68 -2.56 -17.88
N GLU A 260 4.49 -1.54 -17.62
CA GLU A 260 5.92 -1.56 -17.95
C GLU A 260 6.63 -2.77 -17.32
N VAL A 261 6.41 -2.99 -16.02
CA VAL A 261 7.00 -4.12 -15.29
C VAL A 261 6.43 -5.44 -15.80
N ILE A 262 5.11 -5.54 -15.97
CA ILE A 262 4.46 -6.77 -16.44
C ILE A 262 4.97 -7.16 -17.83
N ILE A 263 5.08 -6.22 -18.77
CA ILE A 263 5.59 -6.52 -20.10
C ILE A 263 7.02 -7.01 -20.01
N THR A 264 7.85 -6.37 -19.19
CA THR A 264 9.26 -6.76 -19.03
C THR A 264 9.41 -8.16 -18.41
N LYS A 265 8.60 -8.49 -17.39
CA LYS A 265 8.70 -9.77 -16.65
C LYS A 265 7.96 -10.93 -17.33
N CYS A 266 6.90 -10.63 -18.08
CA CYS A 266 6.01 -11.62 -18.68
C CYS A 266 6.04 -11.60 -20.23
N TRP A 267 7.04 -10.96 -20.85
CA TRP A 267 7.12 -10.73 -22.30
C TRP A 267 6.73 -11.92 -23.20
N PRO A 268 7.06 -13.21 -22.88
CA PRO A 268 6.70 -14.32 -23.77
C PRO A 268 5.20 -14.55 -23.93
N ARG A 269 4.38 -14.05 -23.00
CA ARG A 269 2.92 -14.22 -22.95
C ARG A 269 2.16 -12.94 -23.31
N ILE A 270 2.85 -11.82 -23.52
CA ILE A 270 2.22 -10.52 -23.77
C ILE A 270 1.52 -10.43 -25.13
N THR A 271 1.95 -11.23 -26.11
CA THR A 271 1.35 -11.24 -27.45
C THR A 271 -0.16 -11.53 -27.41
N GLN A 272 -0.65 -12.34 -26.47
CA GLN A 272 -2.09 -12.62 -26.36
C GLN A 272 -2.92 -11.41 -25.91
N HIS A 273 -2.25 -10.36 -25.39
CA HIS A 273 -2.87 -9.17 -24.80
C HIS A 273 -2.49 -7.87 -25.53
N GLU A 274 -1.70 -7.96 -26.60
CA GLU A 274 -1.12 -6.81 -27.31
C GLU A 274 -2.15 -5.76 -27.73
N GLY A 275 -3.28 -6.19 -28.31
CA GLY A 275 -4.35 -5.29 -28.76
C GLY A 275 -5.04 -4.59 -27.61
N GLN A 276 -5.28 -5.29 -26.49
CA GLN A 276 -5.86 -4.70 -25.29
C GLN A 276 -4.94 -3.64 -24.69
N ILE A 277 -3.65 -3.95 -24.56
CA ILE A 277 -2.67 -3.01 -24.01
C ILE A 277 -2.55 -1.81 -24.94
N LEU A 278 -2.38 -2.01 -26.26
CA LEU A 278 -2.23 -0.93 -27.22
C LEU A 278 -3.46 -0.01 -27.25
N LYS A 279 -4.68 -0.57 -27.25
CA LYS A 279 -5.93 0.19 -27.14
C LYS A 279 -5.95 1.06 -25.89
N SER A 280 -5.65 0.48 -24.73
CA SER A 280 -5.70 1.21 -23.45
C SER A 280 -4.66 2.33 -23.36
N VAL A 281 -3.45 2.10 -23.90
CA VAL A 281 -2.38 3.10 -23.99
C VAL A 281 -2.78 4.23 -24.94
N ALA A 282 -3.36 3.90 -26.10
CA ALA A 282 -3.86 4.88 -27.05
C ALA A 282 -5.00 5.74 -26.45
N ASN A 283 -5.92 5.13 -25.69
CA ASN A 283 -6.98 5.86 -24.99
C ASN A 283 -6.42 6.81 -23.93
N SER A 284 -5.50 6.35 -23.07
CA SER A 284 -4.85 7.22 -22.10
C SER A 284 -4.11 8.38 -22.79
N TRP A 285 -3.42 8.12 -23.91
CA TRP A 285 -2.76 9.15 -24.69
C TRP A 285 -3.77 10.15 -25.27
N TYR A 286 -4.90 9.65 -25.78
CA TYR A 286 -6.01 10.47 -26.27
C TYR A 286 -6.53 11.44 -25.22
N HIS A 287 -6.84 10.96 -24.01
CA HIS A 287 -7.33 11.81 -22.93
C HIS A 287 -6.34 12.91 -22.56
N ILE A 288 -5.04 12.61 -22.50
CA ILE A 288 -4.01 13.60 -22.19
C ILE A 288 -3.93 14.70 -23.26
N ASN A 289 -3.94 14.34 -24.55
CA ASN A 289 -3.85 15.35 -25.60
C ASN A 289 -5.12 16.22 -25.67
N GLN A 290 -6.29 15.64 -25.39
CA GLN A 290 -7.53 16.43 -25.27
C GLN A 290 -7.45 17.43 -24.13
N LEU A 291 -6.90 17.04 -22.98
CA LEU A 291 -6.68 17.95 -21.85
C LEU A 291 -5.70 19.07 -22.19
N GLU A 292 -4.59 18.76 -22.88
CA GLU A 292 -3.63 19.78 -23.31
C GLU A 292 -4.17 20.70 -24.41
N GLN A 293 -5.10 20.24 -25.25
CA GLN A 293 -5.73 21.11 -26.24
C GLN A 293 -6.73 22.07 -25.62
N ASN A 294 -7.48 21.62 -24.61
CA ASN A 294 -8.60 22.36 -24.04
C ASN A 294 -8.22 23.21 -22.81
N ASP A 295 -7.31 22.72 -21.96
CA ASP A 295 -7.13 23.25 -20.59
C ASP A 295 -5.67 23.61 -20.23
N ILE A 296 -4.71 23.57 -21.15
CA ILE A 296 -3.26 23.64 -20.82
C ILE A 296 -2.84 24.85 -19.98
N GLU A 297 -3.46 26.01 -20.20
CA GLU A 297 -3.16 27.24 -19.47
C GLU A 297 -3.68 27.20 -18.03
N THR A 298 -4.70 26.38 -17.77
CA THR A 298 -5.34 26.21 -16.45
C THR A 298 -4.73 25.08 -15.62
N LEU A 299 -3.87 24.25 -16.22
CA LEU A 299 -3.20 23.16 -15.53
C LEU A 299 -2.10 23.71 -14.63
N ASN A 300 -2.04 23.23 -13.40
CA ASN A 300 -0.92 23.57 -12.50
C ASN A 300 0.39 22.89 -12.98
N GLU A 301 1.54 23.40 -12.54
CA GLU A 301 2.85 22.93 -13.01
C GLU A 301 3.15 21.48 -12.61
N ASP A 302 2.73 21.05 -11.42
CA ASP A 302 2.91 19.68 -10.95
C ASP A 302 2.13 18.68 -11.81
N PHE A 303 0.89 19.01 -12.20
CA PHE A 303 0.06 18.20 -13.09
C PHE A 303 0.64 18.12 -14.50
N LYS A 304 1.20 19.23 -15.03
CA LYS A 304 1.91 19.22 -16.32
C LYS A 304 3.14 18.30 -16.28
N LYS A 305 3.89 18.34 -15.19
CA LYS A 305 5.05 17.45 -14.99
C LYS A 305 4.62 15.98 -14.97
N ASP A 306 3.54 15.66 -14.26
CA ASP A 306 2.98 14.32 -14.17
C ASP A 306 2.42 13.83 -15.52
N ILE A 307 1.81 14.72 -16.32
CA ILE A 307 1.45 14.45 -17.72
C ILE A 307 2.70 14.06 -18.53
N GLY A 308 3.80 14.81 -18.40
CA GLY A 308 5.06 14.51 -19.07
C GLY A 308 5.62 13.14 -18.69
N LEU A 309 5.56 12.79 -17.40
CA LEU A 309 5.93 11.47 -16.90
C LEU A 309 5.06 10.37 -17.51
N LEU A 310 3.73 10.57 -17.51
CA LEU A 310 2.79 9.61 -18.07
C LEU A 310 3.06 9.39 -19.56
N LYS A 311 3.18 10.45 -20.36
CA LYS A 311 3.50 10.36 -21.80
C LYS A 311 4.77 9.55 -22.06
N THR A 312 5.85 9.86 -21.34
CA THR A 312 7.12 9.14 -21.47
C THR A 312 6.95 7.65 -21.15
N THR A 313 6.17 7.33 -20.13
CA THR A 313 5.90 5.94 -19.73
C THR A 313 5.05 5.21 -20.79
N LEU A 314 4.01 5.86 -21.34
CA LEU A 314 3.17 5.29 -22.40
C LEU A 314 3.97 4.99 -23.68
N GLN A 315 4.86 5.90 -24.09
CA GLN A 315 5.78 5.66 -25.22
C GLN A 315 6.70 4.46 -24.96
N LYS A 316 7.25 4.36 -23.73
CA LYS A 316 8.08 3.22 -23.32
C LYS A 316 7.30 1.90 -23.38
N ILE A 317 6.03 1.89 -22.97
CA ILE A 317 5.16 0.71 -23.08
C ILE A 317 5.02 0.28 -24.54
N CYS A 318 4.73 1.20 -25.47
CA CYS A 318 4.64 0.85 -26.88
C CYS A 318 5.95 0.27 -27.43
N TYR A 319 7.09 0.83 -27.03
CA TYR A 319 8.42 0.28 -27.36
C TYR A 319 8.62 -1.14 -26.83
N LEU A 320 8.29 -1.38 -25.56
CA LEU A 320 8.36 -2.71 -24.96
C LEU A 320 7.41 -3.70 -25.63
N LEU A 321 6.20 -3.28 -26.00
CA LEU A 321 5.26 -4.11 -26.76
C LEU A 321 5.84 -4.53 -28.11
N LYS A 322 6.46 -3.62 -28.87
CA LYS A 322 7.12 -3.98 -30.14
C LYS A 322 8.24 -4.98 -29.95
N LEU A 323 9.02 -4.86 -28.87
CA LEU A 323 10.06 -5.83 -28.55
C LEU A 323 9.49 -7.20 -28.17
N ALA A 324 8.38 -7.23 -27.42
CA ALA A 324 7.71 -8.47 -27.02
C ALA A 324 6.98 -9.16 -28.18
N CYS A 325 6.39 -8.38 -29.09
CA CYS A 325 5.56 -8.85 -30.21
C CYS A 325 6.32 -8.91 -31.54
N LYS A 326 7.65 -9.10 -31.51
CA LYS A 326 8.47 -9.17 -32.74
C LYS A 326 7.87 -10.17 -33.74
N ASN A 327 7.73 -9.72 -34.99
CA ASN A 327 7.16 -10.47 -36.12
C ASN A 327 5.64 -10.73 -36.05
N ASN A 328 4.91 -10.06 -35.15
CA ASN A 328 3.46 -10.14 -35.15
C ASN A 328 2.85 -9.18 -36.20
N ILE A 329 2.33 -9.76 -37.28
CA ILE A 329 1.70 -9.02 -38.39
C ILE A 329 0.46 -8.24 -37.93
N VAL A 330 -0.29 -8.75 -36.94
CA VAL A 330 -1.50 -8.09 -36.43
C VAL A 330 -1.11 -6.81 -35.70
N PHE A 331 -0.09 -6.89 -34.83
CA PHE A 331 0.42 -5.74 -34.10
C PHE A 331 0.93 -4.62 -35.02
N GLU A 332 1.66 -4.97 -36.10
CA GLU A 332 2.11 -3.99 -37.09
C GLU A 332 0.93 -3.31 -37.81
N LYS A 333 -0.14 -4.06 -38.12
CA LYS A 333 -1.36 -3.49 -38.71
C LYS A 333 -2.06 -2.54 -37.74
N ASP A 334 -2.14 -2.89 -36.46
CA ASP A 334 -2.77 -2.04 -35.44
C ASP A 334 -1.98 -0.73 -35.22
N ILE A 335 -0.65 -0.78 -35.25
CA ILE A 335 0.21 0.42 -35.24
C ILE A 335 -0.08 1.31 -36.45
N GLN A 336 -0.16 0.72 -37.65
CA GLN A 336 -0.47 1.47 -38.87
C GLN A 336 -1.86 2.10 -38.82
N ALA A 337 -2.85 1.38 -38.30
CA ALA A 337 -4.21 1.88 -38.12
C ALA A 337 -4.23 3.10 -37.17
N LEU A 338 -3.54 3.03 -36.03
CA LEU A 338 -3.44 4.17 -35.11
C LEU A 338 -2.76 5.39 -35.74
N ARG A 339 -1.69 5.21 -36.50
CA ARG A 339 -1.01 6.30 -37.23
C ARG A 339 -1.93 6.96 -38.25
N SER A 340 -2.76 6.18 -38.93
CA SER A 340 -3.70 6.72 -39.91
C SER A 340 -4.87 7.48 -39.30
N LEU A 341 -5.15 7.27 -38.00
CA LEU A 341 -6.31 7.83 -37.32
C LEU A 341 -6.12 9.31 -36.96
N ASP A 342 -4.98 9.68 -36.37
CA ASP A 342 -4.64 11.07 -36.04
C ASP A 342 -3.12 11.23 -35.86
N LYS A 343 -2.59 12.41 -36.21
CA LYS A 343 -1.17 12.79 -36.07
C LYS A 343 -0.68 12.69 -34.62
N MET A 344 -1.55 12.86 -33.63
CA MET A 344 -1.18 12.73 -32.22
C MET A 344 -0.59 11.36 -31.88
N PHE A 345 -0.98 10.30 -32.60
CA PHE A 345 -0.45 8.95 -32.39
C PHE A 345 0.92 8.74 -33.04
N GLU A 346 1.34 9.58 -33.98
CA GLU A 346 2.72 9.56 -34.49
C GLU A 346 3.73 9.89 -33.38
N ILE A 347 3.37 10.80 -32.47
CA ILE A 347 4.20 11.16 -31.32
C ILE A 347 4.25 10.03 -30.30
N LEU A 348 3.12 9.37 -30.01
CA LEU A 348 3.07 8.19 -29.15
C LEU A 348 3.95 7.07 -29.69
N LEU A 349 3.88 6.83 -31.00
CA LEU A 349 4.51 5.69 -31.67
C LEU A 349 5.89 6.06 -32.25
N LYS A 350 6.51 7.13 -31.77
CA LYS A 350 7.80 7.61 -32.26
C LYS A 350 8.91 6.61 -31.92
N GLY A 351 9.61 6.11 -32.95
CA GLY A 351 10.67 5.11 -32.79
C GLY A 351 10.20 3.65 -32.92
N LEU A 352 8.90 3.44 -33.12
CA LEU A 352 8.32 2.20 -33.63
C LEU A 352 8.28 2.25 -35.15
#